data_AF-A0AAX4HLP5-F1
#
_entry.id   AF-A0AAX4HLP5-F1
#
_cell.length_a   1.000
_cell.length_b   1.000
_cell.length_c   1.000
_cell.angle_alpha   90.00
_cell.angle_beta   90.00
_cell.angle_gamma   90.00
#
_symmetry.space_group_name_H-M   'P 1'
#
loop_
_entity.id
_entity.type
_entity.pdbx_description
1 polymer ?
#
loop_
_entity_poly.entity_id
_entity_poly.type
_entity_poly.pdbx_seq_one_letter_code
_entity_poly.pdbx_strand_id
1 'polypeptide(L)'
;MEHLVMVIKLLAVLLLAVGCGSEANLSNSALEQSSKLSDNSSIKATSIGTLVRQNGTSVKYDQLQINGQLYKVSLSSSILSLEFIAKYPLGAQVPVKYKGNVRSQEVLLEVIQAQ
;
A
#
# COMPACT_ATOMS: atom_id res chain seq x y z
N MET A 1 -27.08 21.50 43.93
CA MET A 1 -27.88 21.31 42.68
C MET A 1 -27.29 22.04 41.47
N GLU A 2 -26.06 22.57 41.54
CA GLU A 2 -25.49 23.39 40.45
C GLU A 2 -24.64 22.56 39.46
N HIS A 3 -23.96 21.50 39.92
CA HIS A 3 -23.16 20.63 39.05
C HIS A 3 -24.00 19.79 38.07
N LEU A 4 -25.20 19.36 38.47
CA LEU A 4 -26.10 18.55 37.62
C LEU A 4 -26.54 19.35 36.38
N VAL A 5 -26.84 20.64 36.57
CA VAL A 5 -27.30 21.54 35.50
C VAL A 5 -26.16 21.84 34.51
N MET A 6 -24.92 21.92 35.00
CA MET A 6 -23.75 22.19 34.17
C MET A 6 -23.37 20.98 33.30
N VAL A 7 -23.51 19.75 33.82
CA VAL A 7 -23.30 18.51 33.05
C VAL A 7 -24.35 18.34 31.95
N ILE A 8 -25.62 18.64 32.24
CA ILE A 8 -26.72 18.52 31.26
C ILE A 8 -26.54 19.52 30.10
N LYS A 9 -26.08 20.75 30.37
CA LYS A 9 -25.79 21.74 29.33
C LYS A 9 -24.63 21.29 28.42
N LEU A 10 -23.58 20.70 28.99
CA LEU A 10 -22.47 20.14 28.22
C LEU A 10 -22.90 18.94 27.35
N LEU A 11 -23.76 18.06 27.89
CA LEU A 11 -24.29 16.92 27.12
C LEU A 11 -25.20 17.35 25.97
N ALA A 12 -26.04 18.38 26.18
CA ALA A 12 -26.94 18.89 25.15
C ALA A 12 -26.18 19.57 23.99
N VAL A 13 -25.08 20.26 24.29
CA VAL A 13 -24.19 20.84 23.26
C VAL A 13 -23.45 19.75 22.49
N LEU A 14 -23.04 18.65 23.14
CA LEU A 14 -22.41 17.51 22.48
C LEU A 14 -23.41 16.75 21.58
N LEU A 15 -24.67 16.61 22.00
CA LEU A 15 -25.74 15.95 21.24
C LEU A 15 -26.19 16.75 20.01
N LEU A 16 -26.12 18.09 20.06
CA LEU A 16 -26.42 18.95 18.91
C LEU A 16 -25.31 18.95 17.84
N ALA A 17 -24.10 18.51 18.18
CA ALA A 17 -22.99 18.39 17.23
C ALA A 17 -22.98 17.07 16.43
N VAL A 18 -23.89 16.13 16.74
CA VAL A 18 -24.01 14.83 16.04
C VAL A 18 -25.12 14.84 14.97
N GLY A 19 -25.78 15.99 14.78
CA GLY A 19 -26.81 16.16 13.74
C GLY A 19 -26.21 16.60 12.42
N CYS A 20 -26.49 15.83 11.37
CA CYS A 20 -26.15 16.07 9.95
C CYS A 20 -24.72 15.76 9.52
N GLY A 21 -24.47 14.48 9.28
CA GLY A 21 -23.32 14.02 8.51
C GLY A 21 -23.54 12.63 7.95
N SER A 22 -24.66 12.44 7.24
CA SER A 22 -24.96 11.34 6.31
C SER A 22 -24.71 9.92 6.82
N GLU A 23 -25.79 9.17 7.05
CA GLU A 23 -25.71 7.71 7.04
C GLU A 23 -25.08 7.29 5.70
N ALA A 24 -23.81 6.89 5.73
CA ALA A 24 -23.17 6.23 4.60
C ALA A 24 -23.77 4.82 4.52
N ASN A 25 -24.99 4.75 4.00
CA ASN A 25 -25.55 3.53 3.46
C ASN A 25 -24.65 3.13 2.28
N LEU A 26 -23.61 2.36 2.58
CA LEU A 26 -22.83 1.62 1.58
C LEU A 26 -23.76 0.54 1.02
N SER A 27 -24.77 0.97 0.26
CA SER A 27 -25.56 0.10 -0.58
C SER A 27 -24.58 -0.67 -1.45
N ASN A 28 -24.80 -1.98 -1.58
CA ASN A 28 -24.01 -2.92 -2.39
C ASN A 28 -23.62 -2.37 -3.78
N SER A 29 -24.40 -1.43 -4.31
CA SER A 29 -24.13 -0.73 -5.56
C SER A 29 -22.84 0.10 -5.59
N ALA A 30 -22.34 0.62 -4.45
CA ALA A 30 -21.06 1.34 -4.38
C ALA A 30 -19.85 0.38 -4.42
N LEU A 31 -20.01 -0.82 -3.84
CA LEU A 31 -19.05 -1.92 -3.98
C LEU A 31 -19.08 -2.51 -5.40
N GLU A 32 -20.26 -2.57 -6.02
CA GLU A 32 -20.41 -3.03 -7.42
C GLU A 32 -19.93 -2.00 -8.45
N GLN A 33 -19.98 -0.69 -8.17
CA GLN A 33 -19.41 0.34 -9.06
C GLN A 33 -17.88 0.43 -8.98
N SER A 34 -17.25 0.03 -7.87
CA SER A 34 -15.80 -0.16 -7.79
C SER A 34 -15.30 -1.29 -8.72
N SER A 35 -16.16 -2.23 -9.12
CA SER A 35 -15.81 -3.28 -10.09
C SER A 35 -15.92 -2.80 -11.55
N LYS A 36 -16.41 -1.58 -11.79
CA LYS A 36 -16.63 -0.99 -13.13
C LYS A 36 -15.93 0.35 -13.31
N LEU A 37 -14.87 0.62 -12.56
CA LEU A 37 -13.90 1.66 -12.91
C LEU A 37 -12.97 1.12 -13.99
N SER A 38 -13.42 1.30 -15.22
CA SER A 38 -12.64 1.43 -16.46
C SER A 38 -11.57 0.36 -16.69
N ASP A 39 -11.95 -0.62 -17.50
CA ASP A 39 -11.05 -1.11 -18.54
C ASP A 39 -10.31 0.08 -19.17
N ASN A 40 -8.99 0.00 -19.11
CA ASN A 40 -8.04 0.75 -19.91
C ASN A 40 -7.52 2.11 -19.38
N SER A 41 -6.59 2.07 -18.42
CA SER A 41 -5.44 2.99 -18.46
C SER A 41 -4.19 2.32 -17.90
N SER A 42 -3.33 1.88 -18.82
CA SER A 42 -2.08 1.16 -18.61
C SER A 42 -2.25 -0.27 -18.09
N ILE A 43 -2.18 -1.23 -19.01
CA ILE A 43 -1.41 -2.44 -18.71
C ILE A 43 0.00 -1.93 -18.38
N LYS A 44 0.27 -1.56 -17.11
CA LYS A 44 1.66 -1.42 -16.68
C LYS A 44 2.20 -2.84 -16.81
N ALA A 45 2.97 -3.06 -17.88
CA ALA A 45 3.43 -4.38 -18.24
C ALA A 45 4.08 -5.02 -17.01
N THR A 46 3.62 -6.22 -16.65
CA THR A 46 4.27 -7.01 -15.63
C THR A 46 5.65 -7.39 -16.16
N SER A 47 6.69 -6.90 -15.50
CA SER A 47 8.08 -7.15 -15.84
C SER A 47 8.63 -8.34 -15.05
N ILE A 48 9.74 -8.90 -15.54
CA ILE A 48 10.44 -10.02 -14.91
C ILE A 48 11.79 -9.52 -14.38
N GLY A 49 12.17 -9.99 -13.20
CA GLY A 49 13.48 -9.73 -12.63
C GLY A 49 13.82 -10.74 -11.55
N THR A 50 14.97 -10.56 -10.91
CA THR A 50 15.42 -11.38 -9.78
C THR A 50 15.61 -10.49 -8.56
N LEU A 51 14.84 -10.74 -7.51
CA LEU A 51 15.05 -10.12 -6.21
C LEU A 51 16.31 -10.72 -5.58
N VAL A 52 17.22 -9.86 -5.14
CA VAL A 52 18.46 -10.23 -4.45
C VAL A 52 18.43 -9.62 -3.05
N ARG A 53 18.27 -10.47 -2.03
CA ARG A 53 18.27 -10.04 -0.62
C ARG A 53 19.69 -9.83 -0.13
N GLN A 54 20.07 -8.60 0.21
CA GLN A 54 21.48 -8.29 0.53
C GLN A 54 21.75 -7.93 1.99
N ASN A 55 20.74 -7.53 2.79
CA ASN A 55 21.01 -7.05 4.15
C ASN A 55 19.99 -7.50 5.21
N GLY A 56 20.52 -7.96 6.35
CA GLY A 56 19.85 -8.67 7.45
C GLY A 56 18.81 -7.92 8.24
N THR A 57 18.81 -6.60 8.14
CA THR A 57 18.03 -5.77 9.06
C THR A 57 17.14 -4.77 8.36
N SER A 58 17.25 -4.60 7.04
CA SER A 58 16.40 -3.64 6.33
C SER A 58 16.28 -3.93 4.84
N VAL A 59 15.03 -3.89 4.36
CA VAL A 59 14.68 -3.90 2.92
C VAL A 59 15.31 -2.75 2.12
N LYS A 60 15.85 -1.73 2.81
CA LYS A 60 16.56 -0.56 2.24
C LYS A 60 17.71 -0.91 1.28
N TYR A 61 18.25 -2.12 1.37
CA TYR A 61 19.40 -2.55 0.58
C TYR A 61 19.11 -3.72 -0.35
N ASP A 62 17.86 -4.21 -0.36
CA ASP A 62 17.49 -5.26 -1.29
C ASP A 62 17.52 -4.70 -2.71
N GLN A 63 17.91 -5.55 -3.65
CA GLN A 63 18.09 -5.16 -5.03
C GLN A 63 17.20 -5.98 -5.94
N LEU A 64 16.76 -5.38 -7.03
CA LEU A 64 16.09 -6.07 -8.12
C LEU A 64 17.01 -6.06 -9.33
N GLN A 65 17.39 -7.25 -9.79
CA GLN A 65 18.12 -7.41 -11.03
C GLN A 65 17.16 -7.38 -12.21
N ILE A 66 17.31 -6.40 -13.10
CA ILE A 66 16.50 -6.18 -14.30
C ILE A 66 17.45 -6.10 -15.48
N ASN A 67 17.29 -6.98 -16.48
CA ASN A 67 18.15 -7.04 -17.67
C ASN A 67 19.66 -7.05 -17.34
N GLY A 68 20.05 -7.76 -16.26
CA GLY A 68 21.43 -7.86 -15.80
C GLY A 68 21.93 -6.71 -14.92
N GLN A 69 21.18 -5.61 -14.79
CA GLN A 69 21.54 -4.47 -13.95
C GLN A 69 20.85 -4.52 -12.59
N LEU A 70 21.53 -4.06 -11.54
CA LEU A 70 21.02 -4.06 -10.17
C LEU A 70 20.44 -2.68 -9.81
N TYR A 71 19.18 -2.69 -9.37
CA TYR A 71 18.47 -1.51 -8.90
C TYR A 71 18.11 -1.67 -7.43
N LYS A 72 18.34 -0.66 -6.60
CA LYS A 72 17.92 -0.70 -5.19
C LYS A 72 16.41 -0.64 -5.10
N VAL A 73 15.80 -1.46 -4.26
CA VAL A 73 14.38 -1.35 -3.97
C VAL A 73 14.16 -0.09 -3.15
N SER A 74 13.34 0.82 -3.67
CA SER A 74 13.04 2.08 -2.98
C SER A 74 12.18 1.80 -1.74
N LEU A 75 12.49 2.46 -0.63
CA LEU A 75 11.66 2.41 0.59
C LEU A 75 10.26 2.99 0.41
N SER A 76 10.05 3.78 -0.65
CA SER A 76 8.73 4.31 -1.02
C SER A 76 7.87 3.31 -1.78
N SER A 77 8.36 2.08 -2.02
CA SER A 77 7.57 1.01 -2.62
C SER A 77 6.33 0.67 -1.79
N SER A 78 5.35 0.03 -2.40
CA SER A 78 4.13 -0.37 -1.70
C SER A 78 4.45 -1.26 -0.50
N ILE A 79 3.72 -1.05 0.59
CA ILE A 79 3.90 -1.80 1.85
C ILE A 79 3.84 -3.31 1.59
N LEU A 80 2.85 -3.76 0.79
CA LEU A 80 2.70 -5.17 0.41
C LEU A 80 3.92 -5.72 -0.32
N SER A 81 4.58 -4.92 -1.17
CA SER A 81 5.80 -5.35 -1.87
C SER A 81 6.98 -5.49 -0.91
N LEU A 82 7.14 -4.55 0.02
CA LEU A 82 8.18 -4.60 1.03
C LEU A 82 7.98 -5.79 1.99
N GLU A 83 6.74 -6.06 2.40
CA GLU A 83 6.38 -7.22 3.22
C GLU A 83 6.62 -8.54 2.47
N PHE A 84 6.27 -8.61 1.18
CA PHE A 84 6.58 -9.77 0.35
C PHE A 84 8.08 -10.04 0.33
N ILE A 85 8.89 -9.00 0.08
CA ILE A 85 10.34 -9.10 0.03
C ILE A 85 10.87 -9.63 1.37
N ALA A 86 10.40 -9.06 2.50
CA ALA A 86 10.86 -9.37 3.85
C ALA A 86 10.70 -10.85 4.26
N LYS A 87 9.78 -11.60 3.64
CA LYS A 87 9.54 -13.04 3.92
C LYS A 87 10.71 -13.94 3.53
N TYR A 88 11.56 -13.49 2.62
CA TYR A 88 12.68 -14.29 2.13
C TYR A 88 13.93 -14.13 3.02
N PRO A 89 14.77 -15.17 3.14
CA PRO A 89 16.02 -15.07 3.89
C PRO A 89 17.07 -14.22 3.16
N LEU A 90 18.12 -13.82 3.87
CA LEU A 90 19.25 -13.11 3.29
C LEU A 90 20.03 -13.96 2.30
N GLY A 91 20.58 -13.33 1.28
CA GLY A 91 21.25 -14.01 0.17
C GLY A 91 20.27 -14.71 -0.78
N ALA A 92 18.96 -14.69 -0.49
CA ALA A 92 17.97 -15.26 -1.40
C ALA A 92 18.00 -14.53 -2.74
N GLN A 93 17.99 -15.33 -3.81
CA GLN A 93 17.78 -14.90 -5.17
C GLN A 93 16.44 -15.48 -5.63
N VAL A 94 15.46 -14.62 -5.82
CA VAL A 94 14.07 -15.03 -6.07
C VAL A 94 13.63 -14.48 -7.42
N PRO A 95 13.29 -15.33 -8.41
CA PRO A 95 12.69 -14.86 -9.64
C PRO A 95 11.30 -14.30 -9.34
N VAL A 96 11.02 -13.09 -9.81
CA VAL A 96 9.80 -12.36 -9.52
C VAL A 96 9.14 -11.78 -10.77
N LYS A 97 7.82 -11.68 -10.71
CA LYS A 97 7.03 -10.78 -11.57
C LYS A 97 6.76 -9.51 -10.78
N TYR A 98 6.95 -8.35 -11.39
CA TYR A 98 6.76 -7.08 -10.70
C TYR A 98 6.15 -6.00 -11.59
N LYS A 99 5.55 -5.01 -10.94
CA LYS A 99 5.05 -3.77 -11.53
C LYS A 99 5.65 -2.61 -10.74
N GLY A 100 6.25 -1.66 -11.42
CA GLY A 100 6.93 -0.55 -10.77
C GLY A 100 7.59 0.40 -11.77
N ASN A 101 8.28 1.40 -11.24
CA ASN A 101 9.00 2.39 -12.03
C ASN A 101 10.47 2.44 -11.62
N VAL A 102 11.37 2.43 -12.60
CA VAL A 102 12.80 2.60 -12.37
C VAL A 102 13.13 4.09 -12.44
N ARG A 103 13.70 4.62 -11.36
CA ARG A 103 14.14 6.02 -11.25
C ARG A 103 15.62 6.05 -10.90
N SER A 104 16.45 6.39 -11.87
CA SER A 104 17.90 6.43 -11.73
C SER A 104 18.48 5.07 -11.30
N GLN A 105 18.76 4.87 -10.01
CA GLN A 105 19.32 3.61 -9.46
C GLN A 105 18.35 2.90 -8.51
N GLU A 106 17.12 3.40 -8.40
CA GLU A 106 16.09 2.79 -7.57
C GLU A 106 14.95 2.24 -8.41
N VAL A 107 14.32 1.19 -7.91
CA VAL A 107 13.04 0.69 -8.41
C VAL A 107 11.97 0.93 -7.35
N LEU A 108 10.92 1.65 -7.75
CA LEU A 108 9.71 1.86 -6.96
C LEU A 108 8.71 0.77 -7.32
N LEU A 109 8.49 -0.19 -6.41
CA LEU A 109 7.60 -1.31 -6.64
C LEU A 109 6.17 -0.98 -6.22
N GLU A 110 5.23 -1.23 -7.12
CA GLU A 110 3.79 -1.18 -6.85
C GLU A 110 3.27 -2.57 -6.47
N VAL A 111 3.72 -3.60 -7.21
CA VAL A 111 3.36 -5.01 -7.00
C VAL A 111 4.58 -5.90 -7.25
N ILE A 112 4.71 -6.97 -6.48
CA ILE A 112 5.72 -8.02 -6.68
C ILE A 112 5.15 -9.38 -6.24
N GLN A 113 5.51 -10.43 -6.97
CA GLN A 113 5.11 -11.81 -6.68
C GLN A 113 6.20 -12.78 -7.13
N ALA A 114 6.29 -13.93 -6.47
CA ALA A 114 7.15 -15.02 -6.93
C ALA A 114 6.66 -15.54 -8.28
N GLN A 115 7.59 -15.99 -9.12
CA GLN A 115 7.25 -16.67 -10.37
C GLN A 115 6.92 -18.14 -10.15
#